data_AF-A0A0Q3ISU1-F1
#
_entry.id   AF-A0A0Q3ISU1-F1
#
_cell.length_a   1.000
_cell.length_b   1.000
_cell.length_c   1.000
_cell.angle_alpha   90.00
_cell.angle_beta   90.00
_cell.angle_gamma   90.00
#
_symmetry.space_group_name_H-M   'P 1'
#
loop_
_entity.id
_entity.type
_entity.pdbx_description
1 polymer ?
#
loop_
_entity_poly.entity_id
_entity_poly.type
_entity_poly.pdbx_seq_one_letter_code
_entity_poly.pdbx_strand_id
1 'polypeptide(L)'
;MAPPRLLAGGEHHPSPTTPSSPEHPLLAAHLLLPTPSASDLSSPHLPHALAFSFLTDPSSPLPRRLLVLLHAAGARFPAFYSAFASALLSLPFPLLLPHPRARLLLAAAELARAAAPGFAPLLLSLLRRVPFHGDARLLDIIRDNSPFLAAEEPQLLASAVFAFLRLLARNRLDPVLPSPRAECVNNCEECKHVKNLEECREKLVSFCVSVLRDHFQPCSLIGRDLVLSLHELVLVPEFQGLWKDLMSERAAVDIGWVSTPGWCTALAISPEMEIQLLFLMKNVKWGSQKRYQLWFARKHLMVPGGEERVPDIVRFICCGYHPTNEVIQSGVIARWAIIGWLLTSCSKGYVAANVKLALFYDWLFFDEVKGNVMNIEPAMLLMVNSVSQYVDITNMLLEFLFLLIDNYEVRRKEAIAQCVRCAFTVLVKKGVVPSLDVLMCCEKLSPLLRQKLVAFLSSSSPGAAEEACGKQINEVSKAAELKRVCSN
;
A
#
# COMPACT_ATOMS: atom_id res chain seq x y z
N MET A 1 20.77 23.28 9.74
CA MET A 1 22.04 22.57 10.00
C MET A 1 22.32 21.72 8.77
N ALA A 2 23.44 21.94 8.08
CA ALA A 2 23.73 21.28 6.80
C ALA A 2 24.01 19.77 7.02
N PRO A 3 23.59 18.89 6.10
CA PRO A 3 23.86 17.46 6.21
C PRO A 3 25.35 17.17 5.94
N PRO A 4 25.94 16.15 6.58
CA PRO A 4 27.32 15.76 6.31
C PRO A 4 27.42 15.20 4.89
N ARG A 5 28.23 15.87 4.06
CA ARG A 5 28.59 15.41 2.72
C ARG A 5 29.46 14.17 2.84
N LEU A 6 28.88 13.00 2.64
CA LEU A 6 29.62 11.79 2.32
C LEU A 6 29.30 11.40 0.87
N LEU A 7 30.32 11.53 0.02
CA LEU A 7 30.45 10.98 -1.33
C LEU A 7 29.75 11.74 -2.47
N ALA A 8 30.23 12.96 -2.77
CA ALA A 8 30.28 13.41 -4.16
C ALA A 8 31.57 12.85 -4.78
N GLY A 9 31.43 11.96 -5.76
CA GLY A 9 32.55 11.51 -6.58
C GLY A 9 33.12 12.69 -7.36
N GLY A 10 34.31 13.14 -6.98
CA GLY A 10 35.07 14.16 -7.70
C GLY A 10 36.48 14.22 -7.12
N GLU A 11 37.49 14.03 -7.96
CA GLU A 11 38.89 14.13 -7.57
C GLU A 11 39.22 15.56 -7.11
N HIS A 12 39.23 15.79 -5.81
CA HIS A 12 39.84 16.97 -5.22
C HIS A 12 40.62 16.56 -3.97
N HIS A 13 41.95 16.70 -4.04
CA HIS A 13 42.83 16.57 -2.90
C HIS A 13 42.49 17.64 -1.84
N PRO A 14 42.30 17.27 -0.55
CA PRO A 14 42.11 18.26 0.50
C PRO A 14 43.45 18.88 0.92
N SER A 15 43.44 20.18 1.17
CA SER A 15 44.53 20.95 1.78
C SER A 15 44.80 20.47 3.23
N PRO A 16 46.03 20.57 3.76
CA PRO A 16 46.35 20.06 5.08
C PRO A 16 45.68 20.92 6.18
N THR A 17 44.89 20.26 7.04
CA THR A 17 44.12 20.87 8.13
C THR A 17 44.87 20.87 9.47
N THR A 18 44.63 21.90 10.26
CA THR A 18 45.03 22.04 11.67
C THR A 18 44.23 21.12 12.62
N PRO A 19 44.81 20.66 13.74
CA PRO A 19 44.45 19.41 14.41
C PRO A 19 43.40 19.52 15.54
N SER A 20 42.39 20.38 15.42
CA SER A 20 41.46 20.64 16.54
C SER A 20 39.98 20.75 16.16
N SER A 21 39.42 19.72 15.50
CA SER A 21 37.95 19.61 15.29
C SER A 21 37.40 18.25 15.79
N PRO A 22 36.21 18.18 16.42
CA PRO A 22 35.74 17.00 17.17
C PRO A 22 35.05 15.91 16.33
N GLU A 23 35.01 16.01 15.00
CA GLU A 23 34.24 15.10 14.13
C GLU A 23 34.93 13.76 13.79
N HIS A 24 36.06 13.44 14.42
CA HIS A 24 37.03 12.49 13.85
C HIS A 24 37.08 11.01 14.32
N PRO A 25 36.19 10.41 15.15
CA PRO A 25 36.37 9.02 15.57
C PRO A 25 35.79 7.95 14.63
N LEU A 26 35.00 8.29 13.61
CA LEU A 26 34.42 7.31 12.65
C LEU A 26 35.12 7.30 11.28
N LEU A 27 35.70 8.43 10.87
CA LEU A 27 36.42 8.58 9.60
C LEU A 27 37.75 7.81 9.54
N ALA A 28 38.32 7.42 10.68
CA ALA A 28 39.61 6.73 10.78
C ALA A 28 39.49 5.20 10.97
N ALA A 29 38.27 4.65 11.02
CA ALA A 29 38.04 3.22 11.28
C ALA A 29 38.68 2.29 10.24
N HIS A 30 38.83 2.75 8.99
CA HIS A 30 39.43 2.02 7.89
C HIS A 30 40.93 1.73 8.11
N LEU A 31 41.59 2.51 8.97
CA LEU A 31 43.01 2.38 9.30
C LEU A 31 43.31 1.28 10.34
N LEU A 32 42.27 0.72 10.98
CA LEU A 32 42.41 -0.29 12.03
C LEU A 32 42.39 -1.74 11.51
N LEU A 33 42.07 -1.95 10.24
CA LEU A 33 42.09 -3.28 9.62
C LEU A 33 43.48 -3.54 9.00
N PRO A 34 44.06 -4.74 9.17
CA PRO A 34 45.29 -5.12 8.48
C PRO A 34 45.19 -4.83 6.97
N THR A 35 46.33 -4.46 6.36
CA THR A 35 46.43 -4.44 4.89
C THR A 35 46.15 -5.85 4.39
N PRO A 36 45.14 -6.02 3.53
CA PRO A 36 44.68 -7.31 3.11
C PRO A 36 45.63 -7.85 2.05
N SER A 37 45.81 -9.17 2.08
CA SER A 37 46.34 -9.86 0.92
C SER A 37 45.32 -9.77 -0.23
N ALA A 38 45.79 -9.77 -1.48
CA ALA A 38 44.93 -9.66 -2.66
C ALA A 38 43.91 -10.83 -2.80
N SER A 39 44.07 -11.90 -2.02
CA SER A 39 43.23 -13.10 -2.06
C SER A 39 42.07 -13.12 -1.06
N ASP A 40 42.07 -12.28 -0.02
CA ASP A 40 41.15 -12.46 1.13
C ASP A 40 39.81 -11.70 1.03
N LEU A 41 39.60 -10.91 -0.03
CA LEU A 41 38.61 -9.82 0.00
C LEU A 41 37.45 -9.87 -1.01
N SER A 42 37.29 -11.00 -1.69
CA SER A 42 36.09 -11.27 -2.48
C SER A 42 35.20 -12.36 -1.86
N SER A 43 35.37 -12.65 -0.55
CA SER A 43 34.63 -13.73 0.08
C SER A 43 33.15 -13.35 0.22
N PRO A 44 32.21 -14.04 -0.46
CA PRO A 44 30.77 -13.80 -0.30
C PRO A 44 30.29 -14.11 1.13
N HIS A 45 31.14 -14.74 1.94
CA HIS A 45 30.83 -15.15 3.30
C HIS A 45 31.02 -14.04 4.33
N LEU A 46 31.87 -13.03 4.09
CA LEU A 46 32.13 -11.98 5.09
C LEU A 46 30.88 -11.17 5.47
N PRO A 47 30.03 -10.70 4.53
CA PRO A 47 28.78 -10.02 4.87
C PRO A 47 27.82 -10.91 5.67
N HIS A 48 27.74 -12.19 5.32
CA HIS A 48 26.88 -13.17 6.01
C HIS A 48 27.39 -13.48 7.43
N ALA A 49 28.70 -13.68 7.59
CA ALA A 49 29.32 -13.92 8.88
C ALA A 49 29.19 -12.71 9.80
N LEU A 50 29.36 -11.49 9.28
CA LEU A 50 29.15 -10.28 10.06
C LEU A 50 27.68 -10.10 10.41
N ALA A 51 26.74 -10.33 9.48
CA ALA A 51 25.31 -10.29 9.77
C ALA A 51 24.93 -11.28 10.88
N PHE A 52 25.40 -12.53 10.77
CA PHE A 52 25.19 -13.54 11.81
C PHE A 52 25.75 -13.08 13.16
N SER A 53 26.98 -12.58 13.19
CA SER A 53 27.63 -12.08 14.41
C SER A 53 26.84 -10.91 15.01
N PHE A 54 26.39 -9.97 14.18
CA PHE A 54 25.59 -8.81 14.60
C PHE A 54 24.27 -9.24 15.26
N LEU A 55 23.62 -10.27 14.70
CA LEU A 55 22.32 -10.76 15.16
C LEU A 55 22.40 -11.66 16.40
N THR A 56 23.51 -12.38 16.57
CA THR A 56 23.65 -13.43 17.60
C THR A 56 24.55 -13.03 18.77
N ASP A 57 25.34 -11.96 18.65
CA ASP A 57 26.23 -11.51 19.74
C ASP A 57 25.39 -11.22 21.01
N PRO A 58 25.68 -11.90 22.14
CA PRO A 58 24.90 -11.80 23.37
C PRO A 58 25.14 -10.50 24.13
N SER A 59 26.19 -9.73 23.81
CA SER A 59 26.61 -8.55 24.57
C SER A 59 25.66 -7.38 24.34
N SER A 60 25.04 -6.83 25.38
CA SER A 60 24.16 -5.67 25.26
C SER A 60 24.77 -4.49 26.03
N PRO A 61 25.03 -3.32 25.41
CA PRO A 61 24.75 -2.96 24.01
C PRO A 61 25.68 -3.64 23.00
N LEU A 62 25.34 -3.55 21.70
CA LEU A 62 26.19 -4.07 20.62
C LEU A 62 27.66 -3.65 20.78
N PRO A 63 28.61 -4.59 20.74
CA PRO A 63 30.03 -4.26 20.84
C PRO A 63 30.45 -3.26 19.76
N ARG A 64 31.07 -2.14 20.17
CA ARG A 64 31.58 -1.10 19.26
C ARG A 64 32.46 -1.67 18.14
N ARG A 65 33.20 -2.76 18.42
CA ARG A 65 34.01 -3.47 17.41
C ARG A 65 33.19 -3.92 16.19
N LEU A 66 31.95 -4.38 16.36
CA LEU A 66 31.11 -4.86 15.26
C LEU A 66 30.64 -3.70 14.38
N LEU A 67 30.32 -2.55 14.97
CA LEU A 67 30.00 -1.32 14.24
C LEU A 67 31.20 -0.81 13.45
N VAL A 68 32.39 -0.78 14.09
CA VAL A 68 33.64 -0.39 13.43
C VAL A 68 33.93 -1.32 12.26
N LEU A 69 33.77 -2.64 12.43
CA LEU A 69 33.96 -3.62 11.35
C LEU A 69 32.94 -3.43 10.22
N LEU A 70 31.67 -3.18 10.52
CA LEU A 70 30.62 -2.91 9.53
C LEU A 70 30.99 -1.72 8.64
N HIS A 71 31.36 -0.59 9.24
CA HIS A 71 31.71 0.62 8.47
C HIS A 71 33.09 0.53 7.81
N ALA A 72 34.06 -0.12 8.46
CA ALA A 72 35.37 -0.34 7.87
C ALA A 72 35.29 -1.23 6.62
N ALA A 73 34.52 -2.33 6.69
CA ALA A 73 34.27 -3.19 5.54
C ALA A 73 33.45 -2.48 4.46
N GLY A 74 32.40 -1.75 4.84
CA GLY A 74 31.55 -1.01 3.90
C GLY A 74 32.28 0.06 3.10
N ALA A 75 33.18 0.83 3.73
CA ALA A 75 33.99 1.82 3.02
C ALA A 75 35.10 1.20 2.17
N ARG A 76 35.57 0.00 2.54
CA ARG A 76 36.64 -0.70 1.83
C ARG A 76 36.13 -1.51 0.63
N PHE A 77 34.90 -2.01 0.73
CA PHE A 77 34.28 -2.89 -0.26
C PHE A 77 32.95 -2.31 -0.75
N PRO A 78 32.91 -1.78 -1.99
CA PRO A 78 31.70 -1.13 -2.51
C PRO A 78 30.43 -1.98 -2.46
N ALA A 79 30.54 -3.30 -2.64
CA ALA A 79 29.40 -4.22 -2.63
C ALA A 79 29.00 -4.74 -1.23
N PHE A 80 29.77 -4.42 -0.19
CA PHE A 80 29.62 -5.04 1.12
C PHE A 80 28.29 -4.68 1.79
N TYR A 81 27.90 -3.40 1.77
CA TYR A 81 26.63 -2.97 2.36
C TYR A 81 25.44 -3.65 1.71
N SER A 82 25.41 -3.71 0.38
CA SER A 82 24.35 -4.40 -0.36
C SER A 82 24.30 -5.88 -0.03
N ALA A 83 25.44 -6.55 0.07
CA ALA A 83 25.52 -7.97 0.43
C ALA A 83 25.11 -8.22 1.90
N PHE A 84 25.50 -7.33 2.81
CA PHE A 84 25.11 -7.40 4.22
C PHE A 84 23.60 -7.19 4.38
N ALA A 85 23.02 -6.17 3.73
CA ALA A 85 21.58 -5.95 3.69
C ALA A 85 20.84 -7.14 3.08
N SER A 86 21.38 -7.73 2.00
CA SER A 86 20.83 -8.95 1.38
C SER A 86 20.86 -10.15 2.34
N ALA A 87 21.92 -10.31 3.13
CA ALA A 87 22.02 -11.36 4.15
C ALA A 87 20.98 -11.18 5.27
N LEU A 88 20.65 -9.94 5.64
CA LEU A 88 19.58 -9.64 6.59
C LEU A 88 18.18 -9.89 5.98
N LEU A 89 18.01 -9.60 4.70
CA LEU A 89 16.75 -9.80 3.97
C LEU A 89 16.38 -11.27 3.78
N SER A 90 17.37 -12.16 3.70
CA SER A 90 17.19 -13.60 3.48
C SER A 90 16.79 -14.38 4.74
N LEU A 91 16.76 -13.73 5.91
CA LEU A 91 16.41 -14.38 7.17
C LEU A 91 14.97 -14.91 7.17
N PRO A 92 14.68 -16.03 7.87
CA PRO A 92 13.32 -16.49 8.09
C PRO A 92 12.65 -15.70 9.22
N PHE A 93 12.20 -14.47 8.92
CA PHE A 93 11.62 -13.52 9.88
C PHE A 93 10.61 -14.11 10.89
N PRO A 94 9.63 -14.94 10.48
CA PRO A 94 8.67 -15.54 11.41
C PRO A 94 9.33 -16.41 12.49
N LEU A 95 10.51 -16.97 12.20
CA LEU A 95 11.26 -17.87 13.07
C LEU A 95 12.35 -17.15 13.88
N LEU A 96 12.58 -15.86 13.65
CA LEU A 96 13.61 -15.12 14.39
C LEU A 96 13.24 -14.99 15.87
N LEU A 97 14.21 -15.26 16.75
CA LEU A 97 14.09 -15.01 18.18
C LEU A 97 14.06 -13.49 18.48
N PRO A 98 13.54 -13.05 19.64
CA PRO A 98 13.42 -11.62 19.95
C PRO A 98 14.74 -10.84 19.91
N HIS A 99 15.85 -11.43 20.37
CA HIS A 99 17.15 -10.77 20.35
C HIS A 99 17.66 -10.50 18.91
N PRO A 100 17.74 -11.49 18.00
CA PRO A 100 18.00 -11.24 16.59
C PRO A 100 17.06 -10.22 15.92
N ARG A 101 15.77 -10.19 16.29
CA ARG A 101 14.83 -9.18 15.78
C ARG A 101 15.23 -7.77 16.22
N ALA A 102 15.61 -7.59 17.48
CA ALA A 102 16.09 -6.32 18.00
C ALA A 102 17.36 -5.86 17.30
N ARG A 103 18.33 -6.77 17.16
CA ARG A 103 19.59 -6.53 16.44
C ARG A 103 19.39 -6.19 14.98
N LEU A 104 18.39 -6.79 14.34
CA LEU A 104 18.08 -6.50 12.95
C LEU A 104 17.61 -5.06 12.76
N LEU A 105 16.76 -4.54 13.65
CA LEU A 105 16.33 -3.15 13.61
C LEU A 105 17.49 -2.20 13.92
N LEU A 106 18.39 -2.58 14.83
CA LEU A 106 19.62 -1.82 15.05
C LEU A 106 20.48 -1.79 13.78
N ALA A 107 20.69 -2.93 13.11
CA ALA A 107 21.42 -2.99 11.85
C ALA A 107 20.77 -2.10 10.79
N ALA A 108 19.44 -2.14 10.68
CA ALA A 108 18.69 -1.27 9.77
C ALA A 108 18.86 0.22 10.11
N ALA A 109 18.86 0.57 11.40
CA ALA A 109 19.10 1.95 11.87
C ALA A 109 20.51 2.44 11.51
N GLU A 110 21.54 1.59 11.69
CA GLU A 110 22.92 1.92 11.34
C GLU A 110 23.11 2.10 9.82
N LEU A 111 22.50 1.22 9.02
CA LEU A 111 22.53 1.34 7.56
C LEU A 111 21.80 2.61 7.09
N ALA A 112 20.64 2.93 7.67
CA ALA A 112 19.89 4.14 7.34
C ALA A 112 20.66 5.40 7.72
N ARG A 113 21.26 5.44 8.92
CA ARG A 113 22.06 6.60 9.40
C ARG A 113 23.26 6.87 8.49
N ALA A 114 23.87 5.83 7.95
CA ALA A 114 24.99 5.93 7.02
C ALA A 114 24.57 6.11 5.56
N ALA A 115 23.27 6.18 5.25
CA ALA A 115 22.73 6.13 3.89
C ALA A 115 23.36 5.00 3.04
N ALA A 116 23.61 3.85 3.67
CA ALA A 116 24.43 2.78 3.11
C ALA A 116 23.66 1.99 2.04
N PRO A 117 24.29 1.60 0.91
CA PRO A 117 23.63 0.81 -0.13
C PRO A 117 22.84 -0.40 0.42
N GLY A 118 21.58 -0.53 0.00
CA GLY A 118 20.70 -1.62 0.45
C GLY A 118 19.83 -1.32 1.69
N PHE A 119 20.01 -0.16 2.35
CA PHE A 119 19.15 0.20 3.49
C PHE A 119 17.67 0.35 3.11
N ALA A 120 17.37 0.97 1.95
CA ALA A 120 15.99 1.22 1.55
C ALA A 120 15.19 -0.07 1.26
N PRO A 121 15.70 -1.04 0.46
CA PRO A 121 15.07 -2.35 0.33
C PRO A 121 14.89 -3.08 1.67
N LEU A 122 15.85 -2.95 2.60
CA LEU A 122 15.73 -3.53 3.94
C LEU A 122 14.56 -2.93 4.72
N LEU A 123 14.45 -1.60 4.77
CA LEU A 123 13.35 -0.90 5.43
C LEU A 123 11.99 -1.21 4.79
N LEU A 124 11.90 -1.23 3.46
CA LEU A 124 10.67 -1.64 2.76
C LEU A 124 10.25 -3.07 3.13
N SER A 125 11.22 -3.98 3.20
CA SER A 125 10.96 -5.37 3.57
C SER A 125 10.51 -5.50 5.03
N LEU A 126 11.04 -4.67 5.93
CA LEU A 126 10.59 -4.58 7.33
C LEU A 126 9.17 -4.00 7.44
N LEU A 127 8.87 -2.94 6.69
CA LEU A 127 7.53 -2.32 6.61
C LEU A 127 6.48 -3.32 6.13
N ARG A 128 6.79 -4.15 5.13
CA ARG A 128 5.86 -5.17 4.62
C ARG A 128 5.53 -6.26 5.64
N ARG A 129 6.40 -6.45 6.62
CA ARG A 129 6.22 -7.44 7.69
C ARG A 129 5.44 -6.87 8.88
N VAL A 130 4.88 -5.67 8.75
CA VAL A 130 4.11 -4.99 9.79
C VAL A 130 2.77 -5.70 10.10
N PRO A 131 2.49 -6.00 11.39
CA PRO A 131 3.30 -5.64 12.56
C PRO A 131 4.56 -6.52 12.62
N PHE A 132 5.72 -5.88 12.48
CA PHE A 132 6.98 -6.46 12.91
C PHE A 132 6.81 -6.49 14.41
N HIS A 133 6.28 -7.60 14.92
CA HIS A 133 5.67 -7.76 16.24
C HIS A 133 5.87 -6.56 17.18
N GLY A 134 4.99 -5.56 17.04
CA GLY A 134 4.91 -4.39 17.91
C GLY A 134 6.12 -3.45 17.96
N ASP A 135 7.21 -3.60 17.21
CA ASP A 135 8.40 -2.78 17.53
C ASP A 135 8.32 -1.34 17.00
N ALA A 136 8.12 -0.39 17.92
CA ALA A 136 8.09 1.04 17.61
C ALA A 136 9.42 1.60 17.09
N ARG A 137 10.54 0.87 17.21
CA ARG A 137 11.84 1.34 16.70
C ARG A 137 11.84 1.55 15.19
N LEU A 138 11.05 0.80 14.42
CA LEU A 138 10.95 1.05 12.97
C LEU A 138 10.33 2.41 12.67
N LEU A 139 9.32 2.82 13.46
CA LEU A 139 8.74 4.16 13.39
C LEU A 139 9.80 5.21 13.75
N ASP A 140 10.57 4.99 14.82
CA ASP A 140 11.63 5.91 15.23
C ASP A 140 12.70 6.06 14.13
N ILE A 141 13.17 4.96 13.54
CA ILE A 141 14.13 4.98 12.42
C ILE A 141 13.60 5.84 11.27
N ILE A 142 12.35 5.65 10.86
CA ILE A 142 11.77 6.39 9.74
C ILE A 142 11.56 7.86 10.10
N ARG A 143 11.05 8.13 11.31
CA ARG A 143 10.83 9.50 11.80
C ARG A 143 12.14 10.28 11.83
N ASP A 144 13.17 9.70 12.43
CA ASP A 144 14.45 10.38 12.62
C ASP A 144 15.17 10.64 11.27
N ASN A 145 14.86 9.87 10.22
CA ASN A 145 15.39 10.05 8.88
C ASN A 145 14.41 10.74 7.90
N SER A 146 13.22 11.17 8.34
CA SER A 146 12.15 11.66 7.43
C SER A 146 12.56 12.81 6.51
N PRO A 147 13.30 13.84 6.95
CA PRO A 147 13.74 14.91 6.06
C PRO A 147 14.67 14.41 4.95
N PHE A 148 15.57 13.48 5.28
CA PHE A 148 16.48 12.85 4.31
C PHE A 148 15.68 11.97 3.34
N LEU A 149 14.76 11.14 3.84
CA LEU A 149 13.92 10.29 3.00
C LEU A 149 13.01 11.11 2.07
N ALA A 150 12.50 12.26 2.51
CA ALA A 150 11.69 13.13 1.67
C ALA A 150 12.47 13.67 0.45
N ALA A 151 13.77 13.94 0.62
CA ALA A 151 14.64 14.48 -0.42
C ALA A 151 15.22 13.41 -1.34
N GLU A 152 15.77 12.34 -0.76
CA GLU A 152 16.60 11.37 -1.49
C GLU A 152 15.87 10.04 -1.77
N GLU A 153 14.89 9.66 -0.95
CA GLU A 153 14.18 8.38 -1.03
C GLU A 153 12.64 8.53 -0.89
N PRO A 154 11.99 9.37 -1.72
CA PRO A 154 10.60 9.77 -1.52
C PRO A 154 9.62 8.58 -1.60
N GLN A 155 9.93 7.57 -2.40
CA GLN A 155 9.12 6.34 -2.47
C GLN A 155 9.16 5.54 -1.16
N LEU A 156 10.31 5.49 -0.47
CA LEU A 156 10.42 4.80 0.82
C LEU A 156 9.62 5.55 1.90
N LEU A 157 9.68 6.89 1.93
CA LEU A 157 8.85 7.68 2.84
C LEU A 157 7.36 7.46 2.57
N ALA A 158 6.94 7.50 1.30
CA ALA A 158 5.56 7.20 0.90
C ALA A 158 5.14 5.79 1.33
N SER A 159 6.03 4.80 1.16
CA SER A 159 5.82 3.42 1.57
C SER A 159 5.63 3.27 3.07
N ALA A 160 6.44 3.98 3.86
CA ALA A 160 6.32 4.01 5.31
C ALA A 160 4.98 4.58 5.77
N VAL A 161 4.63 5.77 5.25
CA VAL A 161 3.36 6.43 5.56
C VAL A 161 2.19 5.52 5.19
N PHE A 162 2.19 4.96 3.98
CA PHE A 162 1.13 4.05 3.54
C PHE A 162 0.99 2.83 4.45
N ALA A 163 2.11 2.15 4.77
CA ALA A 163 2.10 0.99 5.66
C ALA A 163 1.55 1.33 7.05
N PHE A 164 1.89 2.49 7.60
CA PHE A 164 1.43 2.96 8.90
C PHE A 164 -0.04 3.41 8.89
N LEU A 165 -0.50 4.09 7.86
CA LEU A 165 -1.93 4.40 7.67
C LEU A 165 -2.75 3.11 7.59
N ARG A 166 -2.30 2.12 6.81
CA ARG A 166 -2.96 0.82 6.72
C ARG A 166 -2.96 0.07 8.06
N LEU A 167 -1.92 0.24 8.86
CA LEU A 167 -1.86 -0.37 10.18
C LEU A 167 -2.88 0.27 11.14
N LEU A 168 -2.97 1.60 11.13
CA LEU A 168 -3.94 2.36 11.93
C LEU A 168 -5.39 2.02 11.53
N ALA A 169 -5.70 2.01 10.24
CA ALA A 169 -7.07 1.87 9.74
C ALA A 169 -7.69 0.51 10.07
N ARG A 170 -6.86 -0.53 10.19
CA ARG A 170 -7.32 -1.90 10.45
C ARG A 170 -7.51 -2.21 11.93
N ASN A 171 -7.22 -1.26 12.83
CA ASN A 171 -7.03 -1.54 14.25
C ASN A 171 -6.13 -2.77 14.47
N ARG A 172 -5.10 -2.96 13.64
CA ARG A 172 -4.07 -4.02 13.83
C ARG A 172 -3.20 -3.77 15.08
N LEU A 173 -3.54 -2.74 15.85
CA LEU A 173 -3.06 -2.41 17.18
C LEU A 173 -3.92 -3.07 18.27
N ASP A 174 -4.89 -3.92 17.92
CA ASP A 174 -5.49 -4.82 18.90
C ASP A 174 -4.49 -5.93 19.24
N PRO A 175 -4.45 -6.37 20.51
CA PRO A 175 -3.45 -7.29 20.99
C PRO A 175 -3.55 -8.60 20.21
N VAL A 176 -2.65 -8.77 19.25
CA VAL A 176 -2.32 -10.10 18.76
C VAL A 176 -1.86 -10.84 20.00
N LEU A 177 -2.59 -11.92 20.35
CA LEU A 177 -2.20 -12.89 21.36
C LEU A 177 -0.68 -12.94 21.39
N PRO A 178 -0.03 -12.61 22.52
CA PRO A 178 1.40 -12.54 22.56
C PRO A 178 1.90 -13.85 21.97
N SER A 179 2.59 -13.76 20.82
CA SER A 179 3.48 -14.85 20.43
C SER A 179 4.22 -15.16 21.71
N PRO A 180 4.18 -16.42 22.21
CA PRO A 180 4.64 -16.76 23.55
C PRO A 180 5.91 -15.98 23.74
N ARG A 181 5.91 -15.04 24.68
CA ARG A 181 7.05 -14.16 24.93
C ARG A 181 8.20 -15.14 25.05
N ALA A 182 9.00 -15.30 24.00
CA ALA A 182 10.24 -16.02 24.07
C ALA A 182 11.11 -14.99 24.78
N GLU A 183 10.85 -14.84 26.09
CA GLU A 183 11.56 -13.92 26.94
C GLU A 183 13.02 -14.14 26.62
N CYS A 184 13.70 -13.07 26.23
CA CYS A 184 15.10 -13.17 25.93
C CYS A 184 15.76 -13.70 27.20
N VAL A 185 16.20 -14.97 27.16
CA VAL A 185 16.68 -15.74 28.31
C VAL A 185 17.78 -14.99 29.08
N ASN A 186 18.48 -14.08 28.38
CA ASN A 186 19.63 -13.36 28.89
C ASN A 186 19.34 -11.93 29.40
N ASN A 187 18.07 -11.55 29.63
CA ASN A 187 17.74 -10.25 30.22
C ASN A 187 18.36 -9.04 29.47
N CYS A 188 18.42 -9.13 28.14
CA CYS A 188 19.08 -8.17 27.24
C CYS A 188 18.40 -6.79 27.30
N GLU A 189 19.17 -5.71 27.53
CA GLU A 189 18.64 -4.32 27.56
C GLU A 189 17.96 -3.92 26.24
N GLU A 190 18.50 -4.35 25.10
CA GLU A 190 17.90 -4.06 23.77
C GLU A 190 16.55 -4.74 23.56
N CYS A 191 16.28 -5.83 24.29
CA CYS A 191 14.99 -6.51 24.33
C CYS A 191 14.05 -5.89 25.38
N LYS A 192 14.58 -5.32 26.47
CA LYS A 192 13.78 -4.63 27.51
C LYS A 192 13.16 -3.33 27.02
N HIS A 193 13.83 -2.64 26.09
CA HIS A 193 13.34 -1.38 25.51
C HIS A 193 12.40 -1.56 24.31
N VAL A 194 11.98 -2.78 23.98
CA VAL A 194 10.98 -3.01 22.93
C VAL A 194 9.66 -2.44 23.40
N LYS A 195 9.30 -1.26 22.89
CA LYS A 195 7.97 -0.68 23.07
C LYS A 195 7.05 -1.30 22.04
N ASN A 196 5.87 -1.73 22.50
CA ASN A 196 4.86 -2.15 21.56
C ASN A 196 4.33 -0.92 20.78
N LEU A 197 3.83 -1.14 19.57
CA LEU A 197 3.40 -0.06 18.70
C LEU A 197 2.04 0.51 19.16
N GLU A 198 1.30 -0.25 19.98
CA GLU A 198 0.05 0.17 20.62
C GLU A 198 0.32 1.32 21.62
N GLU A 199 1.31 1.17 22.48
CA GLU A 199 1.86 2.19 23.39
C GLU A 199 2.39 3.41 22.60
N CYS A 200 2.73 3.22 21.34
CA CYS A 200 3.21 4.27 20.44
C CYS A 200 2.16 4.70 19.40
N ARG A 201 0.88 4.35 19.58
CA ARG A 201 -0.20 4.69 18.63
C ARG A 201 -0.29 6.20 18.39
N GLU A 202 -0.21 6.99 19.45
CA GLU A 202 -0.24 8.46 19.36
C GLU A 202 0.95 8.99 18.56
N LYS A 203 2.15 8.42 18.75
CA LYS A 203 3.34 8.77 17.96
C LYS A 203 3.19 8.39 16.50
N LEU A 204 2.55 7.25 16.22
CA LEU A 204 2.29 6.78 14.86
C LEU A 204 1.31 7.72 14.14
N VAL A 205 0.23 8.11 14.82
CA VAL A 205 -0.74 9.09 14.31
C VAL A 205 -0.05 10.44 14.07
N SER A 206 0.66 10.96 15.07
CA SER A 206 1.40 12.22 14.99
C SER A 206 2.41 12.21 13.84
N PHE A 207 3.14 11.11 13.65
CA PHE A 207 4.07 10.94 12.55
C PHE A 207 3.37 11.01 11.20
N CYS A 208 2.32 10.22 10.98
CA CYS A 208 1.62 10.20 9.70
C CYS A 208 1.05 11.59 9.36
N VAL A 209 0.44 12.26 10.36
CA VAL A 209 -0.14 13.59 10.18
C VAL A 209 0.94 14.65 9.89
N SER A 210 2.07 14.63 10.60
CA SER A 210 3.20 15.54 10.32
C SER A 210 3.75 15.32 8.91
N VAL A 211 4.08 14.09 8.52
CA VAL A 211 4.63 13.84 7.17
C VAL A 211 3.62 14.20 6.07
N LEU A 212 2.33 13.95 6.26
CA LEU A 212 1.31 14.33 5.28
C LEU A 212 1.16 15.85 5.13
N ARG A 213 1.45 16.63 6.18
CA ARG A 213 1.44 18.10 6.13
C ARG A 213 2.75 18.67 5.59
N ASP A 214 3.86 18.18 6.11
CA ASP A 214 5.19 18.76 5.90
C ASP A 214 5.86 18.22 4.62
N HIS A 215 5.48 17.01 4.18
CA HIS A 215 6.06 16.29 3.05
C HIS A 215 4.99 15.63 2.15
N PHE A 216 3.95 16.39 1.79
CA PHE A 216 2.83 15.88 1.00
C PHE A 216 3.23 15.33 -0.39
N GLN A 217 4.23 15.94 -1.05
CA GLN A 217 4.63 15.56 -2.41
C GLN A 217 5.07 14.08 -2.50
N PRO A 218 5.99 13.57 -1.64
CA PRO A 218 6.25 12.14 -1.53
C PRO A 218 5.00 11.29 -1.29
N CYS A 219 4.09 11.71 -0.40
CA CYS A 219 2.87 10.95 -0.10
C CYS A 219 1.94 10.83 -1.31
N SER A 220 1.92 11.83 -2.20
CA SER A 220 1.10 11.80 -3.41
C SER A 220 1.45 10.63 -4.35
N LEU A 221 2.67 10.06 -4.26
CA LEU A 221 3.10 8.87 -5.00
C LEU A 221 2.25 7.62 -4.72
N ILE A 222 1.54 7.58 -3.59
CA ILE A 222 0.63 6.48 -3.25
C ILE A 222 -0.58 6.44 -4.20
N GLY A 223 -1.01 7.61 -4.72
CA GLY A 223 -2.20 7.73 -5.56
C GLY A 223 -3.51 7.54 -4.78
N ARG A 224 -4.55 7.07 -5.47
CA ARG A 224 -5.93 6.99 -4.96
C ARG A 224 -6.11 6.21 -3.66
N ASP A 225 -5.28 5.21 -3.38
CA ASP A 225 -5.37 4.42 -2.13
C ASP A 225 -4.90 5.22 -0.89
N LEU A 226 -4.23 6.38 -1.08
CA LEU A 226 -4.01 7.34 0.00
C LEU A 226 -5.34 7.91 0.49
N VAL A 227 -6.19 8.36 -0.45
CA VAL A 227 -7.52 8.90 -0.14
C VAL A 227 -8.38 7.86 0.56
N LEU A 228 -8.33 6.60 0.09
CA LEU A 228 -9.02 5.48 0.74
C LEU A 228 -8.56 5.30 2.19
N SER A 229 -7.25 5.37 2.43
CA SER A 229 -6.67 5.18 3.76
C SER A 229 -7.03 6.33 4.71
N LEU A 230 -7.05 7.57 4.21
CA LEU A 230 -7.45 8.74 4.99
C LEU A 230 -8.96 8.72 5.29
N HIS A 231 -9.78 8.28 4.35
CA HIS A 231 -11.21 8.14 4.54
C HIS A 231 -11.54 7.14 5.66
N GLU A 232 -10.86 5.99 5.72
CA GLU A 232 -11.04 5.02 6.81
C GLU A 232 -10.57 5.57 8.18
N LEU A 233 -9.68 6.55 8.19
CA LEU A 233 -9.15 7.17 9.40
C LEU A 233 -9.86 8.48 9.78
N VAL A 234 -10.87 8.91 9.02
CA VAL A 234 -11.52 10.21 9.22
C VAL A 234 -12.18 10.36 10.59
N LEU A 235 -12.51 9.26 11.29
CA LEU A 235 -13.07 9.34 12.65
C LEU A 235 -12.01 9.61 13.73
N VAL A 236 -10.72 9.49 13.41
CA VAL A 236 -9.63 9.83 14.31
C VAL A 236 -9.42 11.36 14.29
N PRO A 237 -9.49 12.06 15.44
CA PRO A 237 -9.53 13.53 15.49
C PRO A 237 -8.40 14.23 14.72
N GLU A 238 -7.17 13.70 14.80
CA GLU A 238 -6.00 14.25 14.15
C GLU A 238 -6.10 14.18 12.61
N PHE A 239 -6.75 13.15 12.09
CA PHE A 239 -7.00 12.98 10.65
C PHE A 239 -8.21 13.80 10.17
N GLN A 240 -9.14 14.21 11.04
CA GLN A 240 -10.26 15.08 10.66
C GLN A 240 -9.79 16.45 10.17
N GLY A 241 -8.85 17.06 10.90
CA GLY A 241 -8.27 18.34 10.51
C GLY A 241 -7.58 18.21 9.15
N LEU A 242 -6.70 17.21 9.03
CA LEU A 242 -5.99 16.92 7.79
C LEU A 242 -6.92 16.68 6.61
N TRP A 243 -8.00 15.90 6.79
CA TRP A 243 -8.97 15.62 5.74
C TRP A 243 -9.65 16.91 5.25
N LYS A 244 -10.06 17.81 6.16
CA LYS A 244 -10.66 19.10 5.79
C LYS A 244 -9.70 19.96 4.98
N ASP A 245 -8.44 20.02 5.39
CA ASP A 245 -7.40 20.81 4.72
C ASP A 245 -7.16 20.26 3.29
N LEU A 246 -6.87 18.95 3.18
CA LEU A 246 -6.57 18.29 1.90
C LEU A 246 -7.74 18.30 0.90
N MET A 247 -8.98 18.18 1.40
CA MET A 247 -10.17 18.22 0.54
C MET A 247 -10.54 19.64 0.11
N SER A 248 -10.04 20.67 0.78
CA SER A 248 -10.28 22.07 0.43
C SER A 248 -9.33 22.57 -0.66
N GLU A 249 -8.10 22.05 -0.74
CA GLU A 249 -7.03 22.56 -1.60
C GLU A 249 -6.97 21.98 -3.03
N ARG A 250 -8.00 21.26 -3.52
CA ARG A 250 -8.00 20.47 -4.78
C ARG A 250 -6.97 19.32 -4.83
N ALA A 251 -5.99 19.26 -3.94
CA ALA A 251 -4.95 18.22 -3.92
C ALA A 251 -5.51 16.79 -3.79
N ALA A 252 -6.49 16.56 -2.90
CA ALA A 252 -7.12 15.24 -2.77
C ALA A 252 -7.97 14.84 -3.99
N VAL A 253 -8.51 15.83 -4.70
CA VAL A 253 -9.31 15.63 -5.93
C VAL A 253 -8.42 15.04 -7.01
N ASP A 254 -7.23 15.60 -7.21
CA ASP A 254 -6.28 15.17 -8.24
C ASP A 254 -5.64 13.82 -7.91
N ILE A 255 -5.35 13.56 -6.62
CA ILE A 255 -4.76 12.27 -6.18
C ILE A 255 -5.74 11.10 -6.38
N GLY A 256 -7.05 11.32 -6.20
CA GLY A 256 -8.07 10.28 -6.44
C GLY A 256 -8.04 9.72 -7.87
N TRP A 257 -7.57 10.51 -8.84
CA TRP A 257 -7.45 10.09 -10.24
C TRP A 257 -6.13 9.37 -10.54
N VAL A 258 -5.09 9.56 -9.71
CA VAL A 258 -3.81 8.89 -9.85
C VAL A 258 -3.94 7.42 -9.46
N SER A 259 -3.54 6.52 -10.35
CA SER A 259 -3.54 5.09 -10.08
C SER A 259 -2.56 4.74 -8.98
N THR A 260 -2.98 3.87 -8.07
CA THR A 260 -2.13 3.34 -7.00
C THR A 260 -1.04 2.42 -7.59
N PRO A 261 0.25 2.67 -7.31
CA PRO A 261 1.32 1.80 -7.79
C PRO A 261 1.26 0.38 -7.19
N GLY A 262 1.79 -0.60 -7.92
CA GLY A 262 1.80 -2.01 -7.50
C GLY A 262 2.49 -2.25 -6.14
N TRP A 263 3.53 -1.48 -5.81
CA TRP A 263 4.23 -1.61 -4.53
C TRP A 263 3.34 -1.29 -3.32
N CYS A 264 2.34 -0.41 -3.45
CA CYS A 264 1.37 -0.14 -2.38
C CYS A 264 0.54 -1.40 -2.07
N THR A 265 0.00 -2.04 -3.11
CA THR A 265 -0.84 -3.24 -2.95
C THR A 265 -0.08 -4.38 -2.29
N ALA A 266 1.21 -4.51 -2.63
CA ALA A 266 2.11 -5.49 -2.01
C ALA A 266 2.35 -5.16 -0.52
N LEU A 267 2.58 -3.89 -0.17
CA LEU A 267 2.75 -3.45 1.23
C LEU A 267 1.51 -3.66 2.09
N ALA A 268 0.32 -3.62 1.49
CA ALA A 268 -0.94 -3.77 2.23
C ALA A 268 -1.11 -5.19 2.82
N ILE A 269 -0.51 -6.22 2.21
CA ILE A 269 -0.59 -7.61 2.68
C ILE A 269 0.78 -8.15 3.09
N SER A 270 0.79 -9.14 3.98
CA SER A 270 2.07 -9.76 4.38
C SER A 270 2.68 -10.56 3.21
N PRO A 271 4.00 -10.76 3.18
CA PRO A 271 4.64 -11.57 2.15
C PRO A 271 4.09 -13.02 2.12
N GLU A 272 3.73 -13.55 3.29
CA GLU A 272 3.15 -14.89 3.37
C GLU A 272 1.73 -14.94 2.77
N MET A 273 0.89 -13.94 3.03
CA MET A 273 -0.43 -13.84 2.40
C MET A 273 -0.29 -13.76 0.88
N GLU A 274 0.63 -12.94 0.38
CA GLU A 274 0.91 -12.82 -1.04
C GLU A 274 1.28 -14.18 -1.66
N ILE A 275 2.24 -14.90 -1.08
CA ILE A 275 2.67 -16.21 -1.58
C ILE A 275 1.50 -17.19 -1.66
N GLN A 276 0.68 -17.26 -0.61
CA GLN A 276 -0.46 -18.18 -0.55
C GLN A 276 -1.57 -17.79 -1.55
N LEU A 277 -1.88 -16.49 -1.67
CA LEU A 277 -2.88 -15.98 -2.61
C LEU A 277 -2.43 -16.17 -4.06
N LEU A 278 -1.16 -15.91 -4.36
CA LEU A 278 -0.59 -16.16 -5.69
C LEU A 278 -0.61 -17.65 -6.02
N PHE A 279 -0.29 -18.54 -5.06
CA PHE A 279 -0.40 -19.98 -5.26
C PHE A 279 -1.85 -20.39 -5.59
N LEU A 280 -2.83 -19.88 -4.85
CA LEU A 280 -4.26 -20.06 -5.16
C LEU A 280 -4.57 -19.64 -6.60
N MET A 281 -4.17 -18.43 -7.00
CA MET A 281 -4.52 -17.82 -8.29
C MET A 281 -3.65 -18.25 -9.49
N LYS A 282 -2.56 -18.99 -9.27
CA LYS A 282 -1.65 -19.47 -10.32
C LYS A 282 -1.64 -20.99 -10.47
N ASN A 283 -1.93 -21.73 -9.39
CA ASN A 283 -1.64 -23.16 -9.35
C ASN A 283 -2.88 -24.01 -8.99
N VAL A 284 -3.84 -23.47 -8.25
CA VAL A 284 -4.97 -24.27 -7.75
C VAL A 284 -6.08 -24.36 -8.79
N LYS A 285 -6.36 -25.57 -9.28
CA LYS A 285 -7.45 -25.82 -10.24
C LYS A 285 -8.82 -25.55 -9.63
N TRP A 286 -9.74 -25.09 -10.47
CA TRP A 286 -11.15 -24.92 -10.11
C TRP A 286 -11.72 -26.21 -9.52
N GLY A 287 -12.50 -26.09 -8.45
CA GLY A 287 -13.05 -27.20 -7.67
C GLY A 287 -12.14 -27.71 -6.54
N SER A 288 -10.84 -27.41 -6.58
CA SER A 288 -9.86 -27.89 -5.58
C SER A 288 -9.52 -26.85 -4.50
N GLN A 289 -10.13 -25.66 -4.54
CA GLN A 289 -9.77 -24.53 -3.68
C GLN A 289 -10.12 -24.69 -2.20
N LYS A 290 -11.10 -25.52 -1.83
CA LYS A 290 -11.72 -25.53 -0.50
C LYS A 290 -10.70 -25.70 0.64
N ARG A 291 -9.73 -26.61 0.47
CA ARG A 291 -8.69 -26.88 1.48
C ARG A 291 -7.74 -25.68 1.63
N TYR A 292 -7.33 -25.07 0.52
CA TYR A 292 -6.43 -23.91 0.52
C TYR A 292 -7.11 -22.67 1.12
N GLN A 293 -8.38 -22.44 0.78
CA GLN A 293 -9.21 -21.39 1.39
C GLN A 293 -9.31 -21.58 2.91
N LEU A 294 -9.58 -22.80 3.38
CA LEU A 294 -9.65 -23.11 4.81
C LEU A 294 -8.32 -22.89 5.53
N TRP A 295 -7.19 -23.29 4.91
CA TRP A 295 -5.86 -23.06 5.47
C TRP A 295 -5.54 -21.57 5.57
N PHE A 296 -5.81 -20.81 4.50
CA PHE A 296 -5.63 -19.36 4.48
C PHE A 296 -6.49 -18.68 5.55
N ALA A 297 -7.79 -19.01 5.61
CA ALA A 297 -8.71 -18.44 6.58
C ALA A 297 -8.26 -18.71 8.02
N ARG A 298 -7.98 -19.97 8.37
CA ARG A 298 -7.54 -20.33 9.73
C ARG A 298 -6.30 -19.57 10.17
N LYS A 299 -5.36 -19.34 9.24
CA LYS A 299 -4.10 -18.69 9.55
C LYS A 299 -4.20 -17.16 9.61
N HIS A 300 -5.01 -16.56 8.74
CA HIS A 300 -4.93 -15.13 8.47
C HIS A 300 -6.21 -14.35 8.78
N LEU A 301 -7.38 -15.00 8.73
CA LEU A 301 -8.69 -14.36 8.85
C LEU A 301 -9.42 -14.73 10.16
N MET A 302 -9.30 -15.99 10.60
CA MET A 302 -9.89 -16.50 11.86
C MET A 302 -8.99 -16.21 13.07
N VAL A 303 -8.47 -14.99 13.12
CA VAL A 303 -7.65 -14.45 14.22
C VAL A 303 -8.21 -13.09 14.62
N PRO A 304 -7.96 -12.60 15.84
CA PRO A 304 -8.35 -11.24 16.22
C PRO A 304 -7.82 -10.21 15.21
N GLY A 305 -8.70 -9.32 14.74
CA GLY A 305 -8.34 -8.33 13.70
C GLY A 305 -8.06 -8.92 12.30
N GLY A 306 -8.46 -10.17 12.04
CA GLY A 306 -8.20 -10.89 10.79
C GLY A 306 -9.13 -10.48 9.64
N GLU A 307 -10.42 -10.29 9.92
CA GLU A 307 -11.42 -9.88 8.92
C GLU A 307 -11.15 -8.49 8.35
N GLU A 308 -10.64 -7.57 9.17
CA GLU A 308 -10.28 -6.19 8.81
C GLU A 308 -9.16 -6.14 7.74
N ARG A 309 -8.53 -7.27 7.44
CA ARG A 309 -7.50 -7.40 6.39
C ARG A 309 -8.08 -7.74 5.03
N VAL A 310 -9.33 -8.21 4.99
CA VAL A 310 -9.99 -8.65 3.75
C VAL A 310 -10.08 -7.54 2.69
N PRO A 311 -10.41 -6.27 3.02
CA PRO A 311 -10.42 -5.20 2.02
C PRO A 311 -9.08 -5.06 1.28
N ASP A 312 -7.95 -5.13 2.00
CA ASP A 312 -6.63 -5.02 1.40
C ASP A 312 -6.23 -6.26 0.59
N ILE A 313 -6.67 -7.44 1.01
CA ILE A 313 -6.54 -8.67 0.21
C ILE A 313 -7.30 -8.50 -1.11
N VAL A 314 -8.51 -7.93 -1.08
CA VAL A 314 -9.29 -7.66 -2.29
C VAL A 314 -8.61 -6.60 -3.17
N ARG A 315 -8.05 -5.52 -2.61
CA ARG A 315 -7.22 -4.56 -3.37
C ARG A 315 -6.03 -5.26 -4.03
N PHE A 316 -5.34 -6.13 -3.32
CA PHE A 316 -4.23 -6.92 -3.88
C PHE A 316 -4.68 -7.83 -5.02
N ILE A 317 -5.81 -8.54 -4.88
CA ILE A 317 -6.33 -9.41 -5.96
C ILE A 317 -6.74 -8.59 -7.19
N CYS A 318 -7.30 -7.40 -7.01
CA CYS A 318 -7.73 -6.54 -8.12
C CYS A 318 -6.54 -5.87 -8.82
N CYS A 319 -5.60 -5.31 -8.05
CA CYS A 319 -4.60 -4.37 -8.56
C CYS A 319 -3.16 -4.91 -8.50
N GLY A 320 -2.87 -5.85 -7.60
CA GLY A 320 -1.53 -6.40 -7.37
C GLY A 320 -1.22 -7.64 -8.21
N TYR A 321 -2.25 -8.36 -8.69
CA TYR A 321 -2.07 -9.54 -9.54
C TYR A 321 -3.01 -9.54 -10.73
N HIS A 322 -2.42 -9.51 -11.94
CA HIS A 322 -3.10 -9.66 -13.22
C HIS A 322 -2.65 -10.98 -13.88
N PRO A 323 -3.52 -12.00 -13.99
CA PRO A 323 -3.16 -13.27 -14.59
C PRO A 323 -2.87 -13.10 -16.09
N THR A 324 -1.91 -13.87 -16.60
CA THR A 324 -1.67 -13.97 -18.05
C THR A 324 -2.79 -14.77 -18.73
N ASN A 325 -2.92 -14.63 -20.05
CA ASN A 325 -3.90 -15.40 -20.83
C ASN A 325 -3.74 -16.91 -20.64
N GLU A 326 -2.50 -17.40 -20.52
CA GLU A 326 -2.20 -18.80 -20.21
C GLU A 326 -2.82 -19.24 -18.88
N VAL A 327 -2.65 -18.43 -17.82
CA VAL A 327 -3.23 -18.74 -16.52
C VAL A 327 -4.76 -18.72 -16.59
N ILE A 328 -5.35 -17.73 -17.25
CA ILE A 328 -6.81 -17.62 -17.44
C ILE A 328 -7.37 -18.87 -18.12
N GLN A 329 -6.69 -19.39 -19.14
CA GLN A 329 -7.13 -20.57 -19.91
C GLN A 329 -6.75 -21.91 -19.24
N SER A 330 -5.97 -21.88 -18.17
CA SER A 330 -5.45 -23.11 -17.53
C SER A 330 -6.43 -23.81 -16.59
N GLY A 331 -7.65 -23.29 -16.37
CA GLY A 331 -8.62 -23.85 -15.43
C GLY A 331 -8.26 -23.67 -13.96
N VAL A 332 -7.36 -22.72 -13.65
CA VAL A 332 -7.06 -22.26 -12.28
C VAL A 332 -8.24 -21.45 -11.74
N ILE A 333 -8.42 -21.44 -10.42
CA ILE A 333 -9.48 -20.64 -9.80
C ILE A 333 -9.35 -19.16 -10.17
N ALA A 334 -10.45 -18.57 -10.63
CA ALA A 334 -10.49 -17.18 -11.04
C ALA A 334 -10.50 -16.21 -9.85
N ARG A 335 -9.94 -15.01 -10.07
CA ARG A 335 -9.85 -13.94 -9.07
C ARG A 335 -11.19 -13.59 -8.44
N TRP A 336 -12.23 -13.47 -9.26
CA TRP A 336 -13.60 -13.13 -8.81
C TRP A 336 -14.16 -14.15 -7.82
N ALA A 337 -13.83 -15.44 -7.98
CA ALA A 337 -14.32 -16.50 -7.10
C ALA A 337 -13.68 -16.45 -5.72
N ILE A 338 -12.39 -16.08 -5.65
CA ILE A 338 -11.70 -15.83 -4.38
C ILE A 338 -12.30 -14.61 -3.69
N ILE A 339 -12.58 -13.53 -4.42
CA ILE A 339 -13.25 -12.34 -3.86
C ILE A 339 -14.64 -12.68 -3.34
N GLY A 340 -15.43 -13.47 -4.09
CA GLY A 340 -16.74 -13.95 -3.65
C GLY A 340 -16.65 -14.73 -2.33
N TRP A 341 -15.70 -15.66 -2.23
CA TRP A 341 -15.42 -16.38 -0.98
C TRP A 341 -15.06 -15.43 0.17
N LEU A 342 -14.14 -14.50 -0.04
CA LEU A 342 -13.72 -13.51 0.97
C LEU A 342 -14.89 -12.64 1.44
N LEU A 343 -15.72 -12.16 0.51
CA LEU A 343 -16.90 -11.35 0.80
C LEU A 343 -17.91 -12.12 1.66
N THR A 344 -18.21 -13.36 1.29
CA THR A 344 -19.13 -14.23 2.06
C THR A 344 -18.57 -14.74 3.38
N SER A 345 -17.26 -14.59 3.61
CA SER A 345 -16.60 -15.00 4.86
C SER A 345 -16.59 -13.89 5.93
N CYS A 346 -17.01 -12.67 5.60
CA CYS A 346 -17.06 -11.56 6.54
C CYS A 346 -18.26 -11.70 7.49
N SER A 347 -18.02 -11.69 8.79
CA SER A 347 -19.08 -11.69 9.82
C SER A 347 -19.52 -10.27 10.20
N LYS A 348 -18.61 -9.30 10.07
CA LYS A 348 -18.85 -7.90 10.44
C LYS A 348 -19.38 -7.07 9.26
N GLY A 349 -20.52 -6.41 9.44
CA GLY A 349 -21.17 -5.62 8.39
C GLY A 349 -20.29 -4.48 7.82
N TYR A 350 -19.54 -3.78 8.68
CA TYR A 350 -18.64 -2.71 8.23
C TYR A 350 -17.45 -3.27 7.42
N VAL A 351 -16.94 -4.46 7.76
CA VAL A 351 -15.89 -5.11 6.97
C VAL A 351 -16.41 -5.45 5.59
N ALA A 352 -17.60 -6.07 5.49
CA ALA A 352 -18.23 -6.35 4.21
C ALA A 352 -18.45 -5.08 3.37
N ALA A 353 -18.83 -3.95 4.00
CA ALA A 353 -18.92 -2.65 3.31
C ALA A 353 -17.55 -2.18 2.78
N ASN A 354 -16.49 -2.26 3.59
CA ASN A 354 -15.13 -1.90 3.15
C ASN A 354 -14.60 -2.82 2.05
N VAL A 355 -14.95 -4.11 2.06
CA VAL A 355 -14.62 -5.05 0.98
C VAL A 355 -15.29 -4.65 -0.32
N LYS A 356 -16.58 -4.28 -0.28
CA LYS A 356 -17.31 -3.80 -1.47
C LYS A 356 -16.74 -2.48 -1.98
N LEU A 357 -16.37 -1.56 -1.08
CA LEU A 357 -15.68 -0.31 -1.46
C LEU A 357 -14.35 -0.62 -2.14
N ALA A 358 -13.51 -1.48 -1.55
CA ALA A 358 -12.23 -1.89 -2.14
C ALA A 358 -12.38 -2.53 -3.53
N LEU A 359 -13.43 -3.32 -3.72
CA LEU A 359 -13.76 -3.98 -4.99
C LEU A 359 -14.19 -2.98 -6.08
N PHE A 360 -14.97 -1.97 -5.72
CA PHE A 360 -15.46 -0.95 -6.66
C PHE A 360 -14.60 0.31 -6.73
N TYR A 361 -13.52 0.41 -5.94
CA TYR A 361 -12.77 1.65 -5.82
C TYR A 361 -12.21 2.17 -7.14
N ASP A 362 -11.68 1.27 -7.97
CA ASP A 362 -11.18 1.63 -9.31
C ASP A 362 -12.28 1.95 -10.32
N TRP A 363 -13.53 1.54 -10.06
CA TRP A 363 -14.67 1.90 -10.91
C TRP A 363 -15.05 3.37 -10.76
N LEU A 364 -14.94 3.93 -9.55
CA LEU A 364 -15.33 5.31 -9.24
C LEU A 364 -14.46 6.36 -9.97
N PHE A 365 -13.25 5.96 -10.34
CA PHE A 365 -12.25 6.81 -11.02
C PHE A 365 -11.71 6.13 -12.28
N PHE A 366 -12.54 5.31 -12.92
CA PHE A 366 -12.15 4.59 -14.12
C PHE A 366 -12.04 5.55 -15.30
N ASP A 367 -10.97 5.37 -16.07
CA ASP A 367 -10.67 6.11 -17.29
C ASP A 367 -10.30 5.10 -18.38
N GLU A 368 -10.89 5.20 -19.58
CA GLU A 368 -10.65 4.21 -20.64
C GLU A 368 -9.21 4.23 -21.16
N VAL A 369 -8.55 5.39 -21.11
CA VAL A 369 -7.21 5.58 -21.70
C VAL A 369 -6.12 5.08 -20.75
N LYS A 370 -6.22 5.41 -19.46
CA LYS A 370 -5.21 5.10 -18.43
C LYS A 370 -5.58 3.90 -17.57
N GLY A 371 -6.87 3.56 -17.48
CA GLY A 371 -7.39 2.52 -16.61
C GLY A 371 -7.02 1.12 -17.10
N ASN A 372 -6.68 0.25 -16.15
CA ASN A 372 -6.45 -1.15 -16.43
C ASN A 372 -7.75 -1.94 -16.21
N VAL A 373 -8.27 -2.57 -17.28
CA VAL A 373 -9.49 -3.39 -17.23
C VAL A 373 -9.40 -4.51 -16.18
N MET A 374 -8.19 -5.03 -15.92
CA MET A 374 -7.97 -6.08 -14.93
C MET A 374 -8.25 -5.62 -13.49
N ASN A 375 -8.27 -4.31 -13.21
CA ASN A 375 -8.63 -3.77 -11.89
C ASN A 375 -10.14 -3.79 -11.64
N ILE A 376 -10.94 -3.65 -12.70
CA ILE A 376 -12.41 -3.55 -12.62
C ILE A 376 -13.13 -4.86 -12.97
N GLU A 377 -12.50 -5.72 -13.78
CA GLU A 377 -13.00 -7.04 -14.17
C GLU A 377 -13.53 -7.88 -13.00
N PRO A 378 -12.84 -8.02 -11.85
CA PRO A 378 -13.24 -9.00 -10.85
C PRO A 378 -14.63 -8.74 -10.27
N ALA A 379 -15.02 -7.47 -10.13
CA ALA A 379 -16.34 -7.09 -9.65
C ALA A 379 -17.43 -7.49 -10.64
N MET A 380 -17.20 -7.24 -11.94
CA MET A 380 -18.15 -7.58 -13.00
C MET A 380 -18.31 -9.09 -13.14
N LEU A 381 -17.20 -9.84 -13.16
CA LEU A 381 -17.24 -11.28 -13.25
C LEU A 381 -17.87 -11.91 -11.99
N LEU A 382 -17.66 -11.34 -10.80
CA LEU A 382 -18.33 -11.83 -9.60
C LEU A 382 -19.84 -11.67 -9.71
N MET A 383 -20.33 -10.52 -10.16
CA MET A 383 -21.77 -10.29 -10.39
C MET A 383 -22.33 -11.25 -11.44
N VAL A 384 -21.74 -11.31 -12.63
CA VAL A 384 -22.24 -12.12 -13.75
C VAL A 384 -22.21 -13.62 -13.45
N ASN A 385 -21.16 -14.13 -12.80
CA ASN A 385 -21.06 -15.55 -12.48
C ASN A 385 -21.91 -15.95 -11.26
N SER A 386 -22.30 -14.97 -10.42
CA SER A 386 -23.14 -15.24 -9.25
C SER A 386 -24.64 -15.13 -9.54
N VAL A 387 -25.06 -14.33 -10.54
CA VAL A 387 -26.47 -13.99 -10.75
C VAL A 387 -27.40 -15.19 -10.94
N SER A 388 -26.90 -16.31 -11.48
CA SER A 388 -27.71 -17.50 -11.77
C SER A 388 -27.97 -18.39 -10.54
N GLN A 389 -27.01 -18.50 -9.62
CA GLN A 389 -27.04 -19.44 -8.48
C GLN A 389 -26.99 -18.74 -7.11
N TYR A 390 -26.31 -17.60 -7.02
CA TYR A 390 -26.06 -16.82 -5.81
C TYR A 390 -26.48 -15.37 -6.02
N VAL A 391 -27.75 -15.17 -6.43
CA VAL A 391 -28.25 -13.86 -6.87
C VAL A 391 -28.13 -12.78 -5.79
N ASP A 392 -28.18 -13.15 -4.52
CA ASP A 392 -28.02 -12.23 -3.38
C ASP A 392 -26.69 -11.49 -3.41
N ILE A 393 -25.61 -12.14 -3.87
CA ILE A 393 -24.30 -11.50 -4.06
C ILE A 393 -24.41 -10.40 -5.11
N THR A 394 -25.12 -10.67 -6.22
CA THR A 394 -25.28 -9.71 -7.32
C THR A 394 -26.16 -8.53 -6.91
N ASN A 395 -27.27 -8.79 -6.22
CA ASN A 395 -28.13 -7.75 -5.66
C ASN A 395 -27.34 -6.86 -4.70
N MET A 396 -26.61 -7.45 -3.76
CA MET A 396 -25.80 -6.73 -2.77
C MET A 396 -24.74 -5.83 -3.43
N LEU A 397 -24.06 -6.33 -4.46
CA LEU A 397 -23.01 -5.59 -5.15
C LEU A 397 -23.57 -4.45 -5.99
N LEU A 398 -24.65 -4.67 -6.74
CA LEU A 398 -25.30 -3.62 -7.53
C LEU A 398 -25.91 -2.54 -6.64
N GLU A 399 -26.60 -2.93 -5.56
CA GLU A 399 -27.12 -1.99 -4.58
C GLU A 399 -26.00 -1.12 -4.01
N PHE A 400 -24.89 -1.73 -3.59
CA PHE A 400 -23.74 -1.00 -3.05
C PHE A 400 -23.08 -0.08 -4.08
N LEU A 401 -22.92 -0.53 -5.33
CA LEU A 401 -22.38 0.31 -6.41
C LEU A 401 -23.24 1.56 -6.61
N PHE A 402 -24.57 1.43 -6.62
CA PHE A 402 -25.45 2.58 -6.72
C PHE A 402 -25.37 3.49 -5.50
N LEU A 403 -25.25 2.93 -4.29
CA LEU A 403 -25.02 3.72 -3.09
C LEU A 403 -23.70 4.51 -3.18
N LEU A 404 -22.63 3.93 -3.72
CA LEU A 404 -21.36 4.62 -3.94
C LEU A 404 -21.51 5.76 -4.96
N ILE A 405 -22.15 5.52 -6.10
CA ILE A 405 -22.38 6.56 -7.12
C ILE A 405 -23.14 7.74 -6.49
N ASP A 406 -24.18 7.46 -5.71
CA ASP A 406 -25.05 8.48 -5.14
C ASP A 406 -24.38 9.23 -3.96
N ASN A 407 -23.47 8.60 -3.21
CA ASN A 407 -23.03 9.10 -1.90
C ASN A 407 -21.52 9.18 -1.66
N TYR A 408 -20.66 8.56 -2.48
CA TYR A 408 -19.21 8.56 -2.22
C TYR A 408 -18.64 9.98 -2.21
N GLU A 409 -18.98 10.77 -3.23
CA GLU A 409 -18.71 12.21 -3.24
C GLU A 409 -19.83 12.97 -3.97
N VAL A 410 -20.76 13.51 -3.18
CA VAL A 410 -21.98 14.16 -3.68
C VAL A 410 -21.69 15.26 -4.71
N ARG A 411 -20.63 16.04 -4.53
CA ARG A 411 -20.25 17.13 -5.46
C ARG A 411 -19.82 16.63 -6.83
N ARG A 412 -19.31 15.40 -6.92
CA ARG A 412 -18.78 14.77 -8.14
C ARG A 412 -19.61 13.56 -8.59
N LYS A 413 -20.85 13.46 -8.10
CA LYS A 413 -21.77 12.36 -8.42
C LYS A 413 -21.84 12.03 -9.91
N GLU A 414 -22.02 13.04 -10.78
CA GLU A 414 -22.14 12.78 -12.22
C GLU A 414 -20.83 12.33 -12.85
N ALA A 415 -19.68 12.86 -12.40
CA ALA A 415 -18.37 12.41 -12.85
C ALA A 415 -18.13 10.94 -12.47
N ILE A 416 -18.46 10.56 -11.23
CA ILE A 416 -18.38 9.16 -10.76
C ILE A 416 -19.34 8.27 -11.57
N ALA A 417 -20.58 8.72 -11.79
CA ALA A 417 -21.54 8.01 -12.63
C ALA A 417 -20.98 7.76 -14.04
N GLN A 418 -20.36 8.77 -14.65
CA GLN A 418 -19.73 8.64 -15.96
C GLN A 418 -18.56 7.65 -15.96
N CYS A 419 -17.70 7.66 -14.94
CA CYS A 419 -16.64 6.67 -14.78
C CYS A 419 -17.20 5.24 -14.68
N VAL A 420 -18.26 5.04 -13.90
CA VAL A 420 -18.89 3.72 -13.77
C VAL A 420 -19.56 3.27 -15.07
N ARG A 421 -20.23 4.17 -15.81
CA ARG A 421 -20.75 3.86 -17.15
C ARG A 421 -19.62 3.47 -18.10
N CYS A 422 -18.54 4.24 -18.11
CA CYS A 422 -17.34 3.95 -18.90
C CYS A 422 -16.76 2.57 -18.56
N ALA A 423 -16.69 2.20 -17.27
CA ALA A 423 -16.24 0.88 -16.83
C ALA A 423 -17.12 -0.24 -17.41
N PHE A 424 -18.46 -0.12 -17.33
CA PHE A 424 -19.38 -1.08 -17.95
C PHE A 424 -19.16 -1.20 -19.46
N THR A 425 -19.08 -0.08 -20.18
CA THR A 425 -18.85 -0.07 -21.63
C THR A 425 -17.53 -0.74 -22.00
N VAL A 426 -16.44 -0.43 -21.29
CA VAL A 426 -15.12 -1.00 -21.57
C VAL A 426 -15.06 -2.49 -21.27
N LEU A 427 -15.73 -2.96 -20.21
CA LEU A 427 -15.79 -4.39 -19.87
C LEU A 427 -16.48 -5.22 -20.98
N VAL A 428 -17.53 -4.69 -21.60
CA VAL A 428 -18.17 -5.31 -22.77
C VAL A 428 -17.25 -5.21 -24.00
N LYS A 429 -16.74 -4.00 -24.29
CA LYS A 429 -15.87 -3.73 -25.46
C LYS A 429 -14.61 -4.60 -25.48
N LYS A 430 -14.04 -4.87 -24.30
CA LYS A 430 -12.85 -5.73 -24.14
C LYS A 430 -13.19 -7.23 -24.03
N GLY A 431 -14.46 -7.60 -24.12
CA GLY A 431 -14.91 -8.99 -24.11
C GLY A 431 -14.79 -9.69 -22.75
N VAL A 432 -14.69 -8.93 -21.64
CA VAL A 432 -14.73 -9.52 -20.30
C VAL A 432 -16.07 -10.20 -20.06
N VAL A 433 -17.14 -9.58 -20.55
CA VAL A 433 -18.47 -10.18 -20.66
C VAL A 433 -19.02 -9.95 -22.07
N PRO A 434 -19.80 -10.88 -22.62
CA PRO A 434 -20.32 -10.75 -23.99
C PRO A 434 -21.37 -9.64 -24.11
N SER A 435 -22.25 -9.50 -23.11
CA SER A 435 -23.23 -8.42 -23.04
C SER A 435 -23.67 -8.16 -21.60
N LEU A 436 -24.32 -7.02 -21.37
CA LEU A 436 -24.93 -6.68 -20.06
C LEU A 436 -26.32 -7.31 -19.89
N ASP A 437 -26.87 -7.96 -20.91
CA ASP A 437 -28.20 -8.58 -20.87
C ASP A 437 -28.28 -9.68 -19.81
N VAL A 438 -27.15 -10.34 -19.53
CA VAL A 438 -27.05 -11.32 -18.45
C VAL A 438 -27.49 -10.73 -17.10
N LEU A 439 -27.29 -9.43 -16.88
CA LEU A 439 -27.78 -8.72 -15.69
C LEU A 439 -29.12 -8.02 -15.96
N MET A 440 -29.26 -7.32 -17.09
CA MET A 440 -30.44 -6.49 -17.39
C MET A 440 -31.72 -7.31 -17.65
N CYS A 441 -31.58 -8.55 -18.12
CA CYS A 441 -32.71 -9.44 -18.43
C CYS A 441 -32.90 -10.55 -17.39
N CYS A 442 -32.03 -10.64 -16.37
CA CYS A 442 -32.15 -11.69 -15.36
C CYS A 442 -33.41 -11.47 -14.51
N GLU A 443 -34.30 -12.46 -14.47
CA GLU A 443 -35.54 -12.41 -13.67
C GLU A 443 -35.31 -12.65 -12.17
N LYS A 444 -34.19 -13.29 -11.81
CA LYS A 444 -33.84 -13.53 -10.41
C LYS A 444 -33.33 -12.26 -9.71
N LEU A 445 -32.81 -11.31 -10.48
CA LEU A 445 -32.32 -10.04 -9.96
C LEU A 445 -33.50 -9.19 -9.46
N SER A 446 -33.29 -8.44 -8.38
CA SER A 446 -34.31 -7.53 -7.86
C SER A 446 -34.85 -6.62 -8.97
N PRO A 447 -36.19 -6.58 -9.21
CA PRO A 447 -36.78 -5.79 -10.29
C PRO A 447 -36.38 -4.30 -10.22
N LEU A 448 -36.30 -3.75 -9.01
CA LEU A 448 -35.90 -2.36 -8.78
C LEU A 448 -34.43 -2.12 -9.20
N LEU A 449 -33.52 -3.00 -8.80
CA LEU A 449 -32.10 -2.88 -9.17
C LEU A 449 -31.91 -3.06 -10.68
N ARG A 450 -32.65 -3.99 -11.28
CA ARG A 450 -32.64 -4.24 -12.72
C ARG A 450 -33.11 -3.01 -13.50
N GLN A 451 -34.23 -2.41 -13.10
CA GLN A 451 -34.74 -1.17 -13.70
C GLN A 451 -33.76 -0.01 -13.51
N LYS A 452 -33.17 0.15 -12.31
CA LYS A 452 -32.16 1.18 -12.05
C LYS A 452 -30.92 0.99 -12.93
N LEU A 453 -30.46 -0.25 -13.14
CA LEU A 453 -29.35 -0.57 -14.03
C LEU A 453 -29.64 -0.22 -15.49
N VAL A 454 -30.80 -0.62 -16.01
CA VAL A 454 -31.21 -0.29 -17.39
C VAL A 454 -31.28 1.23 -17.57
N ALA A 455 -31.92 1.95 -16.65
CA ALA A 455 -32.02 3.41 -16.71
C ALA A 455 -30.64 4.08 -16.65
N PHE A 456 -29.77 3.63 -15.75
CA PHE A 456 -28.43 4.17 -15.55
C PHE A 456 -27.58 4.05 -16.83
N LEU A 457 -27.61 2.90 -17.48
CA LEU A 457 -26.84 2.64 -18.71
C LEU A 457 -27.45 3.34 -19.94
N SER A 458 -28.77 3.49 -20.00
CA SER A 458 -29.48 4.12 -21.13
C SER A 458 -29.34 5.65 -21.18
N SER A 459 -28.94 6.29 -20.08
CA SER A 459 -28.71 7.75 -20.02
C SER A 459 -27.51 8.25 -20.85
N SER A 460 -26.87 7.37 -21.61
CA SER A 460 -25.65 7.63 -22.38
C SER A 460 -25.96 8.06 -23.83
N SER A 461 -26.13 9.36 -24.10
CA SER A 461 -25.87 9.91 -25.44
C SER A 461 -24.98 11.17 -25.33
N PRO A 462 -23.67 11.07 -25.57
CA PRO A 462 -22.76 12.21 -25.58
C PRO A 462 -22.68 12.78 -27.00
N GLY A 463 -23.71 13.51 -27.42
CA GLY A 463 -23.74 14.24 -28.69
C GLY A 463 -24.05 15.74 -28.57
N ALA A 464 -24.40 16.23 -27.37
CA ALA A 464 -24.89 17.61 -27.17
C ALA A 464 -23.98 18.51 -26.30
N ALA A 465 -22.84 18.00 -25.83
CA ALA A 465 -21.97 18.74 -24.90
C ALA A 465 -20.88 19.59 -25.58
N GLU A 466 -20.59 19.39 -26.88
CA GLU A 466 -19.61 20.21 -27.62
C GLU A 466 -20.24 21.40 -28.38
N GLU A 467 -21.56 21.43 -28.58
CA GLU A 467 -22.23 22.53 -29.31
C GLU A 467 -22.73 23.67 -28.40
N ALA A 468 -22.64 23.52 -27.08
CA ALA A 468 -23.11 24.52 -26.11
C ALA A 468 -22.00 25.47 -25.58
N CYS A 469 -20.74 25.30 -25.98
CA CYS A 469 -19.61 26.12 -25.50
C CYS A 469 -18.94 26.94 -26.63
N GLY A 470 -19.70 27.38 -27.63
CA GLY A 470 -19.13 27.97 -28.84
C GLY A 470 -19.98 29.02 -29.55
N LYS A 471 -20.81 29.82 -28.86
CA LYS A 471 -21.33 31.07 -29.43
C LYS A 471 -21.28 32.22 -28.43
N GLN A 472 -20.53 33.25 -28.82
CA GLN A 472 -20.31 34.51 -28.10
C GLN A 472 -21.64 35.20 -27.76
N ILE A 473 -21.78 35.61 -26.50
CA ILE A 473 -22.76 36.59 -26.07
C ILE A 473 -22.14 37.97 -26.34
N ASN A 474 -22.65 38.68 -27.35
CA ASN A 474 -22.47 40.13 -27.48
C ASN A 474 -23.74 40.85 -27.02
N GLU A 475 -23.50 42.05 -26.51
CA GLU A 475 -24.32 42.84 -25.61
C GLU A 475 -25.69 43.31 -26.13
N VAL A 476 -26.60 43.40 -25.15
CA VAL A 476 -27.66 44.41 -24.92
C VAL A 476 -27.90 45.44 -26.02
N SER A 477 -29.15 45.53 -26.49
CA SER A 477 -29.87 46.81 -26.67
C SER A 477 -31.38 46.60 -26.70
N LYS A 478 -32.07 47.24 -25.76
CA LYS A 478 -33.53 47.47 -25.76
C LYS A 478 -33.93 48.37 -26.94
N ALA A 479 -35.03 48.06 -27.63
CA ALA A 479 -36.09 49.02 -27.98
C ALA A 479 -37.20 48.37 -28.83
N ALA A 480 -38.46 48.60 -28.43
CA ALA A 480 -39.69 48.66 -29.25
C ALA A 480 -40.14 47.34 -29.96
N GLU A 481 -41.39 46.90 -30.11
CA GLU A 481 -42.76 47.44 -30.05
C GLU A 481 -43.67 46.22 -29.68
N LEU A 482 -44.55 46.26 -28.69
CA LEU A 482 -45.97 46.64 -28.77
C LEU A 482 -46.75 46.18 -30.03
N LYS A 483 -47.79 45.36 -29.76
CA LYS A 483 -49.05 45.10 -30.53
C LYS A 483 -49.09 43.88 -31.46
N ARG A 484 -49.80 42.82 -31.03
CA ARG A 484 -51.18 42.42 -31.46
C ARG A 484 -51.43 40.94 -31.09
N VAL A 485 -52.32 40.68 -30.13
CA VAL A 485 -53.76 40.35 -30.29
C VAL A 485 -53.98 38.84 -30.47
N CYS A 486 -54.61 38.25 -29.45
CA CYS A 486 -55.35 37.00 -29.55
C CYS A 486 -56.48 37.12 -30.58
N SER A 487 -56.63 36.15 -31.48
CA SER A 487 -57.91 35.62 -31.98
C SER A 487 -57.65 34.51 -32.99
N ASN A 488 -57.72 33.25 -32.54
CA ASN A 488 -58.63 32.20 -33.02
C ASN A 488 -58.23 30.84 -32.45
#